data_AF-A0A8S4QYA9-F1
#
_entry.id   AF-A0A8S4QYA9-F1
#
_cell.length_a   1.000
_cell.length_b   1.000
_cell.length_c   1.000
_cell.angle_alpha   90.00
_cell.angle_beta   90.00
_cell.angle_gamma   90.00
#
_symmetry.space_group_name_H-M   'P 1'
#
loop_
_entity.id
_entity.type
_entity.pdbx_description
1 polymer ?
#
loop_
_entity_poly.entity_id
_entity_poly.type
_entity_poly.pdbx_seq_one_letter_code
_entity_poly.pdbx_strand_id
1 'polypeptide(L)'
;VLGAPLSPDRTAQPPDPKNPLRAGAVRSNGQRNPNYTSTYVFPNDFPALLERVPEPPAPDHPLFQATQAKGTCRVMCFHPDSAMTIPLMSVKEILAVIDEWINQLHELGRRYTWVQIFENKGAIMGCSNPHPHCQIWASSFLPNEPRIKDRYTSYNTRRPIGAVCSDPA
;
A
#
# COMPACT_ATOMS: atom_id res chain seq x y z
N VAL A 1 21.10 5.22 -28.97
CA VAL A 1 19.70 5.72 -28.95
C VAL A 1 19.43 6.19 -27.54
N LEU A 2 19.61 7.49 -27.29
CA LEU A 2 19.40 8.11 -25.98
C LEU A 2 17.90 8.05 -25.65
N GLY A 3 17.57 7.43 -24.52
CA GLY A 3 16.19 7.32 -24.03
C GLY A 3 15.60 8.70 -23.81
N ALA A 4 14.50 8.99 -24.50
CA ALA A 4 13.73 10.19 -24.27
C ALA A 4 13.30 10.27 -22.80
N PRO A 5 13.34 11.46 -22.16
CA PRO A 5 12.76 11.63 -20.84
C PRO A 5 11.27 11.29 -20.93
N LEU A 6 10.79 10.44 -20.02
CA LEU A 6 9.37 10.19 -19.85
C LEU A 6 8.72 11.52 -19.46
N SER A 7 8.05 12.16 -20.42
CA SER A 7 7.21 13.31 -20.17
C SER A 7 6.20 12.93 -19.08
N PRO A 8 5.95 13.79 -18.07
CA PRO A 8 4.83 13.55 -17.17
C PRO A 8 3.58 13.45 -18.03
N ASP A 9 2.88 12.31 -17.91
CA ASP A 9 1.62 12.07 -18.59
C ASP A 9 0.61 13.14 -18.12
N ARG A 10 0.59 14.25 -18.85
CA ARG A 10 -0.40 15.31 -18.73
C ARG A 10 -1.55 15.01 -19.68
N THR A 11 -2.14 13.83 -19.54
CA THR A 11 -3.57 13.70 -19.80
C THR A 11 -4.30 14.12 -18.53
N ALA A 12 -4.22 15.42 -18.20
CA ALA A 12 -4.97 16.02 -17.10
C ALA A 12 -6.45 16.02 -17.48
N GLN A 13 -7.10 14.87 -17.38
CA GLN A 13 -8.54 14.81 -17.38
C GLN A 13 -9.03 15.68 -16.22
N PRO A 14 -10.05 16.53 -16.43
CA PRO A 14 -10.59 17.34 -15.36
C PRO A 14 -11.01 16.44 -14.18
N PRO A 15 -10.82 16.89 -12.92
CA PRO A 15 -11.10 16.06 -11.76
C PRO A 15 -12.52 15.52 -11.81
N ASP A 16 -12.68 14.19 -11.84
CA ASP A 16 -14.01 13.58 -11.85
C ASP A 16 -14.75 13.96 -10.54
N PRO A 17 -15.88 14.70 -10.63
CA PRO A 17 -16.65 15.09 -9.45
C PRO A 17 -17.20 13.88 -8.68
N LYS A 18 -17.34 12.72 -9.33
CA LYS A 18 -17.83 11.47 -8.74
C LYS A 18 -16.72 10.57 -8.20
N ASN A 19 -15.47 11.01 -8.21
CA ASN A 19 -14.36 10.19 -7.72
C ASN A 19 -14.54 9.86 -6.21
N PRO A 20 -14.64 8.57 -5.84
CA PRO A 20 -14.96 8.14 -4.48
C PRO A 20 -13.84 8.40 -3.47
N LEU A 21 -12.64 8.76 -3.92
CA LEU A 21 -11.51 9.08 -3.04
C LEU A 21 -11.49 10.53 -2.58
N ARG A 22 -12.23 11.43 -3.24
CA ARG A 22 -12.20 12.86 -2.94
C ARG A 22 -12.77 13.19 -1.56
N ALA A 23 -12.30 14.30 -1.00
CA ALA A 23 -12.89 14.93 0.18
C ALA A 23 -14.39 15.20 -0.06
N GLY A 24 -15.24 14.76 0.87
CA GLY A 24 -16.68 14.89 0.76
C GLY A 24 -17.37 13.97 -0.25
N ALA A 25 -16.66 13.08 -0.95
CA ALA A 25 -17.30 12.11 -1.83
C ALA A 25 -18.02 11.01 -1.03
N VAL A 26 -19.03 10.40 -1.65
CA VAL A 26 -19.68 9.18 -1.14
C VAL A 26 -19.00 7.98 -1.78
N ARG A 27 -18.54 7.02 -0.97
CA ARG A 27 -17.88 5.81 -1.43
C ARG A 27 -18.87 4.70 -1.79
N SER A 28 -18.36 3.58 -2.30
CA SER A 28 -19.18 2.44 -2.75
C SER A 28 -20.00 1.81 -1.62
N ASN A 29 -19.57 1.92 -0.37
CA ASN A 29 -20.31 1.47 0.81
C ASN A 29 -21.32 2.51 1.35
N GLY A 30 -21.51 3.62 0.65
CA GLY A 30 -22.41 4.71 1.07
C GLY A 30 -21.83 5.64 2.14
N GLN A 31 -20.63 5.37 2.66
CA GLN A 31 -19.99 6.27 3.62
C GLN A 31 -19.47 7.53 2.91
N ARG A 32 -19.58 8.67 3.60
CA ARG A 32 -19.07 9.94 3.11
C ARG A 32 -17.67 10.18 3.66
N ASN A 33 -16.72 10.49 2.77
CA ASN A 33 -15.41 10.93 3.19
C ASN A 33 -15.53 12.29 3.92
N PRO A 34 -14.76 12.51 4.98
CA PRO A 34 -14.68 13.82 5.60
C PRO A 34 -14.14 14.84 4.58
N ASN A 35 -14.32 16.12 4.88
CA ASN A 35 -13.66 17.20 4.15
C ASN A 35 -12.19 17.31 4.61
N TYR A 36 -11.42 16.24 4.40
CA TYR A 36 -10.02 16.17 4.81
C TYR A 36 -9.17 17.17 4.02
N THR A 37 -8.12 17.68 4.66
CA THR A 37 -7.24 18.72 4.09
C THR A 37 -5.80 18.24 3.87
N SER A 38 -5.49 17.00 4.25
CA SER A 38 -4.16 16.39 4.12
C SER A 38 -4.32 14.89 3.77
N THR A 39 -3.62 14.00 4.47
CA THR A 39 -3.81 12.55 4.33
C THR A 39 -5.17 12.11 4.87
N TYR A 40 -5.70 11.04 4.31
CA TYR A 40 -6.92 10.41 4.82
C TYR A 40 -6.88 8.90 4.60
N VAL A 41 -7.06 8.14 5.68
CA VAL A 41 -7.01 6.69 5.69
C VAL A 41 -8.39 6.12 5.96
N PHE A 42 -8.77 5.09 5.22
CA PHE A 42 -10.00 4.34 5.48
C PHE A 42 -9.86 2.86 5.07
N PRO A 43 -10.70 1.95 5.63
CA PRO A 43 -10.74 0.56 5.18
C PRO A 43 -11.12 0.46 3.71
N ASN A 44 -10.41 -0.37 2.94
CA ASN A 44 -10.77 -0.58 1.54
C ASN A 44 -12.17 -1.20 1.46
N ASP A 45 -13.05 -0.62 0.64
CA ASP A 45 -14.42 -1.10 0.44
C ASP A 45 -14.46 -2.47 -0.27
N PHE A 46 -13.37 -2.86 -0.96
CA PHE A 46 -13.19 -4.14 -1.63
C PHE A 46 -11.88 -4.80 -1.15
N PRO A 47 -11.80 -5.25 0.12
CA PRO A 47 -10.55 -5.71 0.71
C PRO A 47 -10.18 -7.10 0.19
N ALA A 48 -8.90 -7.30 -0.14
CA ALA A 48 -8.36 -8.60 -0.51
C ALA A 48 -8.16 -9.54 0.71
N LEU A 49 -8.02 -8.95 1.91
CA LEU A 49 -7.86 -9.66 3.18
C LEU A 49 -8.93 -9.20 4.16
N LEU A 50 -9.53 -10.16 4.87
CA LEU A 50 -10.53 -9.89 5.90
C LEU A 50 -9.99 -10.25 7.29
N GLU A 51 -10.43 -9.51 8.31
CA GLU A 51 -9.99 -9.76 9.70
C GLU A 51 -10.48 -11.12 10.22
N ARG A 52 -11.64 -11.57 9.72
CA ARG A 52 -12.21 -12.88 10.03
C ARG A 52 -12.50 -13.64 8.74
N VAL A 53 -11.85 -14.80 8.61
CA VAL A 53 -12.06 -15.78 7.55
C VAL A 53 -12.24 -17.16 8.19
N PRO A 54 -13.06 -18.07 7.63
CA PRO A 54 -13.15 -19.44 8.11
C PRO A 54 -11.79 -20.14 8.07
N GLU A 55 -11.58 -21.12 8.94
CA GLU A 55 -10.44 -22.02 8.79
C GLU A 55 -10.64 -22.89 7.54
N PRO A 56 -9.61 -23.06 6.69
CA PRO A 56 -9.69 -24.02 5.60
C PRO A 56 -9.84 -25.45 6.17
N PRO A 57 -10.46 -26.37 5.40
CA PRO A 57 -10.49 -27.77 5.79
C PRO A 57 -9.07 -28.31 5.95
N ALA A 58 -8.92 -29.32 6.83
CA ALA A 58 -7.63 -29.99 7.01
C ALA A 58 -7.15 -30.55 5.66
N PRO A 59 -5.87 -30.38 5.31
CA PRO A 59 -5.34 -30.86 4.05
C PRO A 59 -5.47 -32.39 3.98
N ASP A 60 -6.07 -32.87 2.89
CA ASP A 60 -6.27 -34.29 2.58
C ASP A 60 -5.08 -34.90 1.84
N HIS A 61 -4.19 -34.06 1.29
CA HIS A 61 -3.04 -34.49 0.51
C HIS A 61 -1.81 -33.59 0.69
N PRO A 62 -0.58 -34.14 0.78
CA PRO A 62 0.65 -33.35 0.96
C PRO A 62 0.90 -32.29 -0.13
N LEU A 63 0.44 -32.53 -1.37
CA LEU A 63 0.60 -31.59 -2.49
C LEU A 63 -0.35 -30.39 -2.44
N PHE A 64 -1.45 -30.47 -1.68
CA PHE A 64 -2.49 -29.43 -1.65
C PHE A 64 -2.61 -28.88 -0.22
N GLN A 65 -1.78 -27.89 0.07
CA GLN A 65 -1.75 -27.21 1.36
C GLN A 65 -2.49 -25.86 1.25
N ALA A 66 -3.41 -25.61 2.17
CA ALA A 66 -4.10 -24.34 2.31
C ALA A 66 -3.95 -23.83 3.74
N THR A 67 -3.77 -22.52 3.88
CA THR A 67 -3.77 -21.85 5.17
C THR A 67 -4.64 -20.61 5.09
N GLN A 68 -5.02 -20.11 6.25
CA GLN A 68 -5.89 -18.97 6.38
C GLN A 68 -5.16 -17.66 6.06
N ALA A 69 -5.80 -16.82 5.26
CA ALA A 69 -5.31 -15.48 4.93
C ALA A 69 -6.09 -14.42 5.71
N LYS A 70 -5.74 -14.21 6.99
CA LYS A 70 -6.27 -13.11 7.82
C LYS A 70 -5.47 -11.83 7.60
N GLY A 71 -6.18 -10.70 7.56
CA GLY A 71 -5.54 -9.40 7.36
C GLY A 71 -6.52 -8.23 7.31
N THR A 72 -6.03 -7.08 6.87
CA THR A 72 -6.86 -5.91 6.53
C THR A 72 -6.24 -5.16 5.36
N CYS A 73 -7.09 -4.53 4.55
CA CYS A 73 -6.67 -3.63 3.48
C CYS A 73 -7.19 -2.23 3.78
N ARG A 74 -6.32 -1.22 3.68
CA ARG A 74 -6.67 0.21 3.79
C ARG A 74 -6.25 0.94 2.51
N VAL A 75 -6.97 2.01 2.23
CA VAL A 75 -6.58 3.03 1.24
C VAL A 75 -6.19 4.28 2.00
N MET A 76 -5.10 4.91 1.58
CA MET A 76 -4.63 6.17 2.13
C MET A 76 -4.49 7.20 1.01
N CYS A 77 -5.36 8.20 0.99
CA CYS A 77 -5.23 9.37 0.11
C CYS A 77 -4.08 10.24 0.61
N PHE A 78 -3.23 10.74 -0.29
CA PHE A 78 -2.12 11.60 0.04
C PHE A 78 -2.53 13.07 0.20
N HIS A 79 -3.52 13.52 -0.58
CA HIS A 79 -3.89 14.93 -0.70
C HIS A 79 -5.35 15.08 -1.16
N PRO A 80 -6.09 16.14 -0.77
CA PRO A 80 -7.49 16.36 -1.21
C PRO A 80 -7.64 16.69 -2.70
N ASP A 81 -6.62 17.28 -3.31
CA ASP A 81 -6.59 17.57 -4.75
C ASP A 81 -6.22 16.33 -5.57
N SER A 82 -7.15 15.88 -6.43
CA SER A 82 -6.95 14.75 -7.34
C SER A 82 -5.90 14.97 -8.41
N ALA A 83 -5.53 16.22 -8.71
CA ALA A 83 -4.48 16.53 -9.68
C ALA A 83 -3.07 16.45 -9.07
N MET A 84 -2.98 16.32 -7.75
CA MET A 84 -1.70 16.29 -7.04
C MET A 84 -1.00 14.94 -7.22
N THR A 85 0.34 14.97 -7.25
CA THR A 85 1.17 13.76 -7.18
C THR A 85 2.37 14.03 -6.28
N ILE A 86 2.98 13.01 -5.67
CA ILE A 86 4.12 13.18 -4.74
C ILE A 86 5.20 14.15 -5.28
N PRO A 87 5.64 14.10 -6.55
CA PRO A 87 6.65 15.03 -7.06
C PRO A 87 6.23 16.51 -7.13
N LEU A 88 4.92 16.80 -7.08
CA LEU A 88 4.36 18.15 -7.13
C LEU A 88 3.96 18.68 -5.75
N MET A 89 3.97 17.82 -4.73
CA MET A 89 3.67 18.19 -3.35
C MET A 89 4.84 18.99 -2.75
N SER A 90 4.51 19.92 -1.87
CA SER A 90 5.50 20.59 -1.02
C SER A 90 6.15 19.59 -0.07
N VAL A 91 7.36 19.89 0.40
CA VAL A 91 8.07 19.05 1.38
C VAL A 91 7.22 18.80 2.63
N LYS A 92 6.46 19.80 3.08
CA LYS A 92 5.57 19.66 4.25
C LYS A 92 4.46 18.63 4.02
N GLU A 93 3.88 18.60 2.82
CA GLU A 93 2.84 17.64 2.48
C GLU A 93 3.41 16.22 2.32
N ILE A 94 4.63 16.10 1.76
CA ILE A 94 5.34 14.80 1.69
C ILE A 94 5.65 14.28 3.10
N LEU A 95 6.10 15.14 4.01
CA LEU A 95 6.32 14.74 5.41
C LEU A 95 5.04 14.22 6.06
N ALA A 96 3.89 14.86 5.82
CA ALA A 96 2.60 14.36 6.33
C ALA A 96 2.24 12.97 5.79
N VAL A 97 2.58 12.68 4.52
CA VAL A 97 2.43 11.33 3.93
C VAL A 97 3.33 10.31 4.63
N ILE A 98 4.60 10.66 4.87
CA ILE A 98 5.56 9.79 5.55
C ILE A 98 5.15 9.53 7.01
N ASP A 99 4.73 10.57 7.72
CA ASP A 99 4.25 10.47 9.10
C ASP A 99 3.04 9.53 9.16
N GLU A 100 2.11 9.64 8.21
CA GLU A 100 0.96 8.73 8.16
C GLU A 100 1.39 7.29 7.83
N TRP A 101 2.35 7.08 6.93
CA TRP A 101 2.91 5.72 6.72
C TRP A 101 3.50 5.13 7.99
N ILE A 102 4.24 5.91 8.77
CA ILE A 102 4.81 5.46 10.06
C ILE A 102 3.70 5.11 11.04
N ASN A 103 2.67 5.96 11.13
CA ASN A 103 1.51 5.72 12.00
C ASN A 103 0.80 4.41 11.64
N GLN A 104 0.52 4.20 10.35
CA GLN A 104 -0.15 2.99 9.85
C GLN A 104 0.71 1.74 10.06
N LEU A 105 2.02 1.85 9.86
CA LEU A 105 2.98 0.76 10.12
C LEU A 105 2.97 0.36 11.60
N HIS A 106 3.06 1.33 12.52
CA HIS A 106 3.04 1.07 13.95
C HIS A 106 1.70 0.53 14.46
N GLU A 107 0.58 1.08 13.97
CA GLU A 107 -0.76 0.65 14.38
C GLU A 107 -1.02 -0.80 13.94
N LEU A 108 -0.78 -1.11 12.66
CA LEU A 108 -1.06 -2.43 12.10
C LEU A 108 -0.01 -3.46 12.53
N GLY A 109 1.26 -3.07 12.69
CA GLY A 109 2.33 -3.95 13.15
C GLY A 109 2.15 -4.49 14.56
N ARG A 110 1.30 -3.88 15.39
CA ARG A 110 0.91 -4.43 16.70
C ARG A 110 -0.02 -5.64 16.59
N ARG A 111 -0.74 -5.80 15.47
CA ARG A 111 -1.76 -6.84 15.27
C ARG A 111 -1.39 -7.86 14.20
N TYR A 112 -0.57 -7.47 13.22
CA TYR A 112 -0.26 -8.26 12.05
C TYR A 112 1.25 -8.50 11.92
N THR A 113 1.61 -9.67 11.40
CA THR A 113 3.00 -10.10 11.21
C THR A 113 3.71 -9.27 10.13
N TRP A 114 2.97 -8.85 9.10
CA TRP A 114 3.52 -8.08 7.99
C TRP A 114 2.59 -6.93 7.62
N VAL A 115 3.19 -5.78 7.29
CA VAL A 115 2.49 -4.60 6.77
C VAL A 115 3.20 -4.15 5.50
N GLN A 116 2.48 -4.20 4.38
CA GLN A 116 2.97 -3.75 3.08
C GLN A 116 2.28 -2.43 2.70
N ILE A 117 3.08 -1.38 2.59
CA ILE A 117 2.66 -0.10 2.00
C ILE A 117 3.12 -0.09 0.54
N PHE A 118 2.24 0.24 -0.40
CA PHE A 118 2.59 0.30 -1.82
C PHE A 118 1.68 1.26 -2.59
N GLU A 119 2.21 1.86 -3.65
CA GLU A 119 1.49 2.72 -4.58
C GLU A 119 1.55 2.10 -5.98
N ASN A 120 0.39 1.93 -6.62
CA ASN A 120 0.30 1.64 -8.04
C ASN A 120 0.00 2.95 -8.75
N LYS A 121 0.97 3.50 -9.49
CA LYS A 121 0.83 4.80 -10.16
C LYS A 121 0.65 4.65 -11.67
N GLY A 122 -0.40 5.28 -12.20
CA GLY A 122 -0.69 5.35 -13.63
C GLY A 122 -1.48 4.16 -14.16
N ALA A 123 -2.25 4.39 -15.22
CA ALA A 123 -3.15 3.40 -15.81
C ALA A 123 -2.42 2.13 -16.28
N ILE A 124 -1.19 2.28 -16.78
CA ILE A 124 -0.34 1.16 -17.24
C ILE A 124 -0.02 0.19 -16.09
N MET A 125 0.09 0.69 -14.85
CA MET A 125 0.38 -0.11 -13.66
C MET A 125 -0.91 -0.68 -13.00
N GLY A 126 -2.05 -0.61 -13.69
CA GLY A 126 -3.33 -1.09 -13.17
C GLY A 126 -3.97 -0.14 -12.15
N CYS A 127 -3.53 1.13 -12.08
CA CYS A 127 -4.17 2.13 -11.24
C CYS A 127 -5.54 2.51 -11.84
N SER A 128 -6.62 2.13 -11.16
CA SER A 128 -8.00 2.38 -11.62
C SER A 128 -8.55 3.74 -11.21
N ASN A 129 -7.86 4.50 -10.36
CA ASN A 129 -8.32 5.79 -9.86
C ASN A 129 -7.18 6.83 -9.86
N PRO A 130 -7.33 7.99 -10.53
CA PRO A 130 -6.27 8.99 -10.68
C PRO A 130 -5.97 9.80 -9.41
N HIS A 131 -6.81 9.72 -8.37
CA HIS A 131 -6.58 10.47 -7.12
C HIS A 131 -5.32 9.94 -6.41
N PRO A 132 -4.44 10.80 -5.85
CA PRO A 132 -3.17 10.37 -5.28
C PRO A 132 -3.40 9.56 -4.00
N HIS A 133 -3.04 8.27 -4.03
CA HIS A 133 -3.23 7.37 -2.90
C HIS A 133 -2.22 6.23 -2.93
N CYS A 134 -2.01 5.61 -1.77
CA CYS A 134 -1.42 4.28 -1.66
C CYS A 134 -2.41 3.29 -1.07
N GLN A 135 -2.02 2.02 -1.11
CA GLN A 135 -2.69 0.95 -0.39
C GLN A 135 -1.79 0.43 0.74
N ILE A 136 -2.44 -0.06 1.78
CA ILE A 136 -1.77 -0.63 2.94
C ILE A 136 -2.42 -1.96 3.23
N TRP A 137 -1.68 -3.04 3.03
CA TRP A 137 -2.15 -4.40 3.25
C TRP A 137 -1.40 -4.99 4.43
N ALA A 138 -2.12 -5.39 5.46
CA ALA A 138 -1.56 -6.06 6.62
C ALA A 138 -2.04 -7.51 6.68
N SER A 139 -1.13 -8.44 6.96
CA SER A 139 -1.40 -9.88 6.95
C SER A 139 -0.84 -10.57 8.19
N SER A 140 -1.56 -11.57 8.68
CA SER A 140 -1.12 -12.43 9.79
C SER A 140 -0.03 -13.44 9.39
N PHE A 141 0.30 -13.50 8.10
CA PHE A 141 1.37 -14.31 7.55
C PHE A 141 2.41 -13.42 6.84
N LEU A 142 3.63 -13.96 6.69
CA LEU A 142 4.71 -13.32 5.95
C LEU A 142 4.56 -13.64 4.45
N PRO A 143 4.40 -12.63 3.56
CA PRO A 143 4.31 -12.87 2.12
C PRO A 143 5.60 -13.47 1.54
N ASN A 144 5.54 -13.96 0.30
CA ASN A 144 6.65 -14.69 -0.33
C ASN A 144 7.96 -13.90 -0.41
N GLU A 145 7.94 -12.67 -0.94
CA GLU A 145 9.16 -11.87 -1.08
C GLU A 145 9.83 -11.55 0.27
N PRO A 146 9.09 -11.06 1.30
CA PRO A 146 9.65 -10.91 2.64
C PRO A 146 10.20 -12.21 3.23
N ARG A 147 9.49 -13.35 3.03
CA ARG A 147 9.92 -14.67 3.51
C ARG A 147 11.22 -15.13 2.83
N ILE A 148 11.40 -14.83 1.55
CA ILE A 148 12.63 -15.13 0.83
C ILE A 148 13.78 -14.28 1.39
N LYS A 149 13.57 -12.97 1.57
CA LYS A 149 14.58 -12.07 2.16
C LYS A 149 14.99 -12.52 3.57
N ASP A 150 14.03 -12.81 4.44
CA ASP A 150 14.28 -13.25 5.82
C ASP A 150 15.16 -14.52 5.86
N ARG A 151 14.86 -15.49 4.98
CA ARG A 151 15.70 -16.67 4.78
C ARG A 151 17.13 -16.26 4.43
N TYR A 152 17.34 -15.41 3.43
CA TYR A 152 18.69 -14.96 3.05
C TYR A 152 19.42 -14.21 4.16
N THR A 153 18.74 -13.32 4.90
CA THR A 153 19.35 -12.59 6.02
C THR A 153 19.77 -13.53 7.14
N SER A 154 18.95 -14.53 7.48
CA SER A 154 19.30 -15.57 8.48
C SER A 154 20.51 -16.43 8.04
N TYR A 155 20.65 -16.71 6.74
CA TYR A 155 21.84 -17.37 6.17
C TYR A 155 23.08 -16.45 6.19
N ASN A 156 22.93 -15.15 5.93
CA ASN A 156 24.04 -14.18 5.93
C ASN A 156 24.56 -13.85 7.34
N THR A 157 23.74 -13.99 8.39
CA THR A 157 24.26 -14.00 9.78
C THR A 157 25.20 -15.18 10.06
N ARG A 158 25.19 -16.23 9.23
CA ARG A 158 26.11 -17.39 9.33
C ARG A 158 27.28 -17.31 8.36
N ARG A 159 27.25 -16.42 7.36
CA ARG A 159 28.38 -16.07 6.46
C ARG A 159 28.23 -14.62 6.00
N PRO A 160 29.12 -13.70 6.41
CA PRO A 160 28.98 -12.28 6.13
C PRO A 160 29.33 -12.01 4.67
N ILE A 161 28.33 -12.10 3.79
CA ILE A 161 28.38 -11.52 2.46
C ILE A 161 27.15 -10.61 2.38
N GLY A 162 27.41 -9.31 2.45
CA GLY A 162 26.42 -8.27 2.77
C GLY A 162 25.17 -8.28 1.90
N ALA A 163 24.02 -8.09 2.54
CA ALA A 163 22.78 -7.70 1.87
C ALA A 163 22.43 -6.27 2.31
N VAL A 164 22.53 -5.34 1.36
CA VAL A 164 22.05 -3.94 1.35
C VAL A 164 22.70 -2.93 2.32
N CYS A 165 23.37 -3.36 3.40
CA CYS A 165 24.24 -2.45 4.17
C CYS A 165 25.68 -2.98 4.17
N SER A 166 26.53 -2.34 3.39
CA SER A 166 27.97 -2.27 3.67
C SER A 166 28.27 -0.80 3.91
N ASP A 167 28.13 -0.36 5.16
CA ASP A 167 28.54 0.99 5.56
C ASP A 167 30.06 1.12 5.40
N PRO A 168 30.57 2.19 4.76
CA PRO A 168 31.96 2.55 4.90
C PRO A 168 32.17 3.19 6.29
N ALA A 169 33.16 2.67 7.01
CA ALA A 169 33.63 3.18 8.30
C ALA A 169 34.18 4.61 8.22
#